data_AF-A0A2N0QNL5-F1
#
_entry.id   AF-A0A2N0QNL5-F1
#
_cell.length_a   1.000
_cell.length_b   1.000
_cell.length_c   1.000
_cell.angle_alpha   90.00
_cell.angle_beta   90.00
_cell.angle_gamma   90.00
#
_symmetry.space_group_name_H-M   'P 1'
#
loop_
_entity.id
_entity.type
_entity.pdbx_description
1 polymer ?
#
loop_
_entity_poly.entity_id
_entity_poly.type
_entity_poly.pdbx_seq_one_letter_code
_entity_poly.pdbx_strand_id
1 'polypeptide(L)'
;MSIPGTLIWMGANLIPNAEAMENFPKVLEKLWETIVLSVISTTTAGYLALFFTTFGFLVRAFMETIDEASVDSVEALNATGATYFQMVFRGVIPDTLPQMMSWVFFMIDTNIRNATLVGLLTGTGIGYIFDLYYKRLDYPTVGLITVAIIVVVIAIELISNKVRRLIL
;
A
#
# COMPACT_ATOMS: atom_id res chain seq x y z
N MET A 1 -4.98 37.78 -36.65
CA MET A 1 -5.10 36.40 -36.13
C MET A 1 -6.37 36.35 -35.30
N SER A 2 -7.48 35.86 -35.86
CA SER A 2 -8.76 35.76 -35.14
C SER A 2 -8.74 34.53 -34.24
N ILE A 3 -9.09 34.74 -32.98
CA ILE A 3 -9.30 33.66 -32.01
C ILE A 3 -10.37 32.71 -32.60
N PRO A 4 -10.10 31.40 -32.75
CA PRO A 4 -11.06 30.44 -33.28
C PRO A 4 -12.39 30.50 -32.54
N GLY A 5 -13.52 30.49 -33.27
CA GLY A 5 -14.87 30.54 -32.69
C GLY A 5 -15.17 29.39 -31.71
N THR A 6 -14.39 28.31 -31.75
CA THR A 6 -14.41 27.23 -30.77
C THR A 6 -14.03 27.70 -29.37
N LEU A 7 -13.09 28.65 -29.23
CA LEU A 7 -12.70 29.19 -27.92
C LEU A 7 -13.79 30.09 -27.31
N ILE A 8 -14.54 30.80 -28.16
CA ILE A 8 -15.69 31.61 -27.73
C ILE A 8 -16.86 30.71 -27.31
N TRP A 9 -17.11 29.63 -28.05
CA TRP A 9 -18.13 28.63 -27.70
C TRP A 9 -17.79 27.92 -26.37
N MET A 10 -16.53 27.54 -26.17
CA MET A 10 -16.07 27.01 -24.89
C MET A 10 -16.26 28.02 -23.76
N GLY A 11 -15.90 29.29 -23.97
CA GLY A 11 -16.08 30.35 -22.96
C GLY A 11 -17.55 30.62 -22.57
N ALA A 12 -18.48 30.49 -23.51
CA ALA A 12 -19.91 30.71 -23.27
C ALA A 12 -20.63 29.51 -22.65
N ASN A 13 -20.18 28.29 -22.98
CA ASN A 13 -20.87 27.03 -22.61
C ASN A 13 -20.25 26.31 -21.41
N LEU A 14 -19.10 26.78 -20.90
CA LEU A 14 -18.45 26.31 -19.68
C LEU A 14 -18.91 27.05 -18.41
N ILE A 15 -19.72 28.10 -18.54
CA ILE A 15 -20.28 28.81 -17.40
C ILE A 15 -21.41 27.92 -16.82
N PRO A 16 -21.35 27.51 -15.54
CA PRO A 16 -22.40 26.71 -14.93
C PRO A 16 -23.76 27.41 -15.10
N ASN A 17 -24.63 26.83 -15.92
CA ASN A 17 -25.99 27.33 -16.13
C ASN A 17 -26.88 26.95 -14.92
N ALA A 18 -28.06 27.56 -14.81
CA ALA A 18 -29.00 27.26 -13.72
C ALA A 18 -29.35 25.76 -13.64
N GLU A 19 -29.42 25.07 -14.78
CA GLU A 19 -29.62 23.62 -14.86
C GLU A 19 -28.46 22.81 -14.26
N ALA A 20 -27.20 23.25 -14.42
CA ALA A 20 -26.04 22.62 -13.79
C ALA A 20 -26.06 22.81 -12.27
N MET A 21 -26.53 23.96 -11.79
CA MET A 21 -26.68 24.22 -10.35
C MET A 21 -27.82 23.40 -9.74
N GLU A 22 -28.91 23.17 -10.47
CA GLU A 22 -30.01 22.30 -10.05
C GLU A 22 -29.62 20.81 -10.04
N ASN A 23 -28.79 20.37 -10.98
CA ASN A 23 -28.32 18.99 -11.05
C ASN A 23 -27.09 18.74 -10.16
N PHE A 24 -26.47 19.78 -9.59
CA PHE A 24 -25.29 19.67 -8.73
C PHE A 24 -25.50 18.72 -7.53
N PRO A 25 -26.62 18.76 -6.78
CA PRO A 25 -26.87 17.81 -5.70
C PRO A 25 -26.99 16.36 -6.19
N LYS A 26 -27.62 16.14 -7.35
CA LYS A 26 -27.77 14.79 -7.95
C LYS A 26 -26.41 14.22 -8.38
N VAL A 27 -25.54 15.07 -8.92
CA VAL A 27 -24.16 14.69 -9.25
C VAL A 27 -23.39 14.32 -8.00
N LEU A 28 -23.52 15.08 -6.89
CA LEU A 28 -22.88 14.73 -5.62
C LEU A 28 -23.37 13.38 -5.05
N GLU A 29 -24.68 13.12 -5.12
CA GLU A 29 -25.26 11.84 -4.71
C GLU A 29 -24.73 10.69 -5.57
N LYS A 30 -24.69 10.86 -6.89
CA LYS A 30 -24.11 9.86 -7.82
C LYS A 30 -22.62 9.64 -7.61
N LEU A 31 -21.85 10.69 -7.31
CA LEU A 31 -20.43 10.58 -6.97
C LEU A 31 -20.25 9.79 -5.68
N TRP A 32 -21.07 10.06 -4.67
CA TRP A 32 -21.05 9.31 -3.41
C TRP A 32 -21.38 7.82 -3.62
N GLU A 33 -22.45 7.50 -4.35
CA GLU A 33 -22.78 6.12 -4.71
C GLU A 33 -21.60 5.44 -5.42
N THR A 34 -20.98 6.12 -6.38
CA THR A 34 -19.84 5.58 -7.13
C THR A 34 -18.63 5.34 -6.24
N ILE A 35 -18.34 6.23 -5.29
CA ILE A 35 -17.26 6.07 -4.31
C ILE A 35 -17.55 4.85 -3.43
N VAL A 36 -18.77 4.73 -2.89
CA VAL A 36 -19.16 3.62 -2.02
C VAL A 36 -19.10 2.28 -2.78
N LEU A 37 -19.62 2.23 -4.01
CA LEU A 37 -19.55 1.03 -4.85
C LEU A 37 -18.11 0.67 -5.23
N SER A 38 -17.26 1.66 -5.50
CA SER A 38 -15.83 1.45 -5.76
C SER A 38 -15.12 0.87 -4.54
N VAL A 39 -15.46 1.33 -3.33
CA VAL A 39 -14.93 0.80 -2.06
C VAL A 39 -15.43 -0.61 -1.78
N ILE A 40 -16.69 -0.92 -2.11
CA ILE A 40 -17.28 -2.26 -1.95
C ILE A 40 -16.73 -3.26 -3.00
N SER A 41 -16.08 -2.79 -4.08
CA SER A 41 -15.50 -3.69 -5.06
C SER A 41 -14.52 -4.66 -4.41
N THR A 42 -14.55 -5.92 -4.86
CA THR A 42 -13.72 -7.00 -4.31
C THR A 42 -12.23 -6.64 -4.33
N THR A 43 -11.78 -5.94 -5.37
CA THR A 43 -10.41 -5.43 -5.51
C THR A 43 -10.05 -4.41 -4.43
N THR A 44 -10.90 -3.39 -4.22
CA THR A 44 -10.63 -2.36 -3.20
C THR A 44 -10.69 -2.95 -1.80
N ALA A 45 -11.64 -3.85 -1.53
CA ALA A 45 -11.72 -4.57 -0.26
C ALA A 45 -10.45 -5.40 -0.01
N GLY A 46 -9.93 -6.10 -1.03
CA GLY A 46 -8.68 -6.85 -0.94
C GLY A 46 -7.46 -5.98 -0.64
N TYR A 47 -7.35 -4.83 -1.30
CA TYR A 47 -6.30 -3.86 -1.03
C TYR A 47 -6.37 -3.30 0.40
N LEU A 48 -7.56 -2.89 0.84
CA LEU A 48 -7.77 -2.36 2.19
C LEU A 48 -7.48 -3.42 3.26
N ALA A 49 -7.86 -4.68 3.03
CA ALA A 49 -7.52 -5.77 3.93
C ALA A 49 -6.01 -5.90 4.13
N LEU A 50 -5.23 -5.94 3.03
CA LEU A 50 -3.77 -5.99 3.10
C LEU A 50 -3.18 -4.76 3.78
N PHE A 51 -3.71 -3.57 3.47
CA PHE A 51 -3.27 -2.31 4.06
C PHE A 51 -3.47 -2.30 5.57
N PHE A 52 -4.67 -2.57 6.07
CA PHE A 52 -4.97 -2.52 7.50
C PHE A 52 -4.22 -3.60 8.28
N THR A 53 -4.12 -4.81 7.75
CA THR A 53 -3.30 -5.87 8.36
C THR A 53 -1.83 -5.45 8.46
N THR A 54 -1.30 -4.86 7.39
CA THR A 54 0.10 -4.41 7.35
C THR A 54 0.37 -3.25 8.29
N PHE A 55 -0.51 -2.26 8.27
CA PHE A 55 -0.42 -1.07 9.10
C PHE A 55 -0.49 -1.44 10.58
N GLY A 56 -1.47 -2.25 10.98
CA GLY A 56 -1.61 -2.69 12.37
C GLY A 56 -0.40 -3.47 12.87
N PHE A 57 0.16 -4.35 12.02
CA PHE A 57 1.37 -5.09 12.36
C PHE A 57 2.59 -4.17 12.51
N LEU A 58 2.84 -3.27 11.55
CA LEU A 58 4.00 -2.37 11.58
C LEU A 58 3.95 -1.39 12.75
N VAL A 59 2.79 -0.84 13.08
CA VAL A 59 2.63 0.06 14.23
C VAL A 59 3.05 -0.67 15.51
N ARG A 60 2.55 -1.88 15.72
CA ARG A 60 2.92 -2.69 16.89
C ARG A 60 4.42 -3.01 16.89
N ALA A 61 4.96 -3.49 15.77
CA ALA A 61 6.37 -3.86 15.67
C ALA A 61 7.31 -2.67 15.90
N PHE A 62 6.94 -1.48 15.41
CA PHE A 62 7.71 -0.25 15.64
C PHE A 62 7.64 0.20 17.10
N MET A 63 6.49 0.10 17.75
CA MET A 63 6.38 0.38 19.18
C MET A 63 7.27 -0.54 20.01
N GLU A 64 7.19 -1.86 19.78
CA GLU A 64 8.05 -2.84 20.47
C GLU A 64 9.54 -2.56 20.23
N THR A 65 9.92 -2.20 18.99
CA THR A 65 11.31 -1.86 18.63
C THR A 65 11.79 -0.57 19.33
N ILE A 66 10.93 0.44 19.43
CA ILE A 66 11.25 1.70 20.12
C ILE A 66 11.38 1.46 21.62
N ASP A 67 10.47 0.70 22.22
CA ASP A 67 10.50 0.41 23.65
C ASP A 67 11.79 -0.31 24.05
N GLU A 68 12.25 -1.29 23.24
CA GLU A 68 13.53 -1.99 23.47
C GLU A 68 14.76 -1.06 23.36
N ALA A 69 14.81 -0.16 22.38
CA ALA A 69 15.95 0.75 22.18
C ALA A 69 15.95 1.96 23.14
N SER A 70 14.78 2.33 23.67
CA SER A 70 14.58 3.62 24.35
C SER A 70 15.30 3.74 25.69
N VAL A 71 15.66 2.66 26.38
CA VAL A 71 16.09 2.77 27.78
C VAL A 71 17.51 3.32 27.87
N ASP A 72 18.48 2.67 27.24
CA ASP A 72 19.90 3.01 27.41
C ASP A 72 20.29 4.29 26.64
N SER A 73 19.81 4.42 25.39
CA SER A 73 20.11 5.57 24.52
C SER A 73 19.51 6.88 25.04
N VAL A 74 18.32 6.84 25.67
CA VAL A 74 17.66 8.05 26.20
C VAL A 74 18.27 8.48 27.53
N GLU A 75 18.59 7.54 28.42
CA GLU A 75 19.19 7.85 29.72
C GLU A 75 20.57 8.50 29.56
N ALA A 76 21.39 8.00 28.61
CA ALA A 76 22.69 8.59 28.28
C ALA A 76 22.56 10.03 27.73
N LEU A 77 21.62 10.29 26.82
CA LEU A 77 21.40 11.63 26.27
C LEU A 77 20.82 12.59 27.32
N ASN A 78 19.93 12.11 28.18
CA ASN A 78 19.38 12.90 29.28
C ASN A 78 20.49 13.32 30.28
N ALA A 79 21.43 12.43 30.57
CA ALA A 79 22.59 12.75 31.42
C ALA A 79 23.49 13.86 30.83
N THR A 80 23.50 14.05 29.50
CA THR A 80 24.21 15.15 28.83
C THR A 80 23.42 16.46 28.76
N GLY A 81 22.18 16.49 29.27
CA GLY A 81 21.30 17.66 29.22
C GLY A 81 20.58 17.85 27.88
N ALA A 82 20.42 16.78 27.08
CA ALA A 82 19.75 16.85 25.78
C ALA A 82 18.24 17.16 25.92
N THR A 83 17.71 17.98 25.01
CA THR A 83 16.26 18.26 24.94
C THR A 83 15.49 17.09 24.33
N TYR A 84 14.19 16.98 24.61
CA TYR A 84 13.33 15.88 24.13
C TYR A 84 13.46 15.60 22.62
N PHE A 85 13.41 16.65 21.79
CA PHE A 85 13.54 16.50 20.34
C PHE A 85 14.94 16.01 19.92
N GLN A 86 16.00 16.40 20.64
CA GLN A 86 17.34 15.89 20.36
C GLN A 86 17.45 14.40 20.72
N MET A 87 16.82 13.96 21.81
CA MET A 87 16.79 12.54 22.19
C MET A 87 16.07 11.68 21.15
N VAL A 88 14.94 12.15 20.63
CA VAL A 88 14.18 11.42 19.60
C VAL A 88 14.96 11.35 18.28
N PHE A 89 15.39 12.48 17.73
CA PHE A 89 16.01 12.52 16.40
C PHE A 89 17.47 12.07 16.36
N ARG A 90 18.20 12.12 17.47
CA ARG A 90 19.63 11.76 17.53
C ARG A 90 19.94 10.53 18.38
N GLY A 91 18.99 10.06 19.18
CA GLY A 91 19.09 8.80 19.92
C GLY A 91 18.18 7.75 19.31
N VAL A 92 16.88 7.85 19.60
CA VAL A 92 15.90 6.78 19.36
C VAL A 92 15.74 6.44 17.87
N ILE A 93 15.51 7.43 17.00
CA ILE A 93 15.30 7.19 15.57
C ILE A 93 16.51 6.52 14.92
N PRO A 94 17.75 7.07 14.99
CA PRO A 94 18.90 6.44 14.33
C PRO A 94 19.22 5.03 14.86
N ASP A 95 18.95 4.77 16.14
CA ASP A 95 19.18 3.47 16.78
C ASP A 95 18.16 2.42 16.32
N THR A 96 16.89 2.79 16.21
CA THR A 96 15.79 1.89 15.82
C THR A 96 15.63 1.73 14.31
N LEU A 97 16.14 2.68 13.51
CA LEU A 97 15.98 2.71 12.05
C LEU A 97 16.37 1.41 11.33
N PRO A 98 17.53 0.77 11.62
CA PRO A 98 17.91 -0.49 10.97
C PRO A 98 16.86 -1.59 11.18
N GLN A 99 16.35 -1.70 12.41
CA GLN A 99 15.36 -2.69 12.78
C GLN A 99 13.98 -2.38 12.17
N MET A 100 13.56 -1.11 12.18
CA MET A 100 12.32 -0.66 11.52
C MET A 100 12.34 -0.96 10.01
N MET A 101 13.45 -0.69 9.33
CA MET A 101 13.63 -1.02 7.92
C MET A 101 13.52 -2.52 7.67
N SER A 102 14.11 -3.32 8.55
CA SER A 102 14.01 -4.78 8.53
C SER A 102 12.55 -5.26 8.61
N TRP A 103 11.72 -4.66 9.47
CA TRP A 103 10.28 -4.93 9.54
C TRP A 103 9.52 -4.55 8.26
N VAL A 104 9.86 -3.41 7.64
CA VAL A 104 9.25 -2.98 6.38
C VAL A 104 9.55 -3.98 5.26
N PHE A 105 10.80 -4.41 5.11
CA PHE A 105 11.17 -5.41 4.08
C PHE A 105 10.48 -6.76 4.32
N PHE A 106 10.40 -7.20 5.57
CA PHE A 106 9.65 -8.40 5.94
C PHE A 106 8.17 -8.29 5.55
N MET A 107 7.57 -7.13 5.76
CA MET A 107 6.17 -6.90 5.40
C MET A 107 5.96 -6.81 3.90
N ILE A 108 6.88 -6.22 3.13
CA ILE A 108 6.80 -6.22 1.66
C ILE A 108 6.78 -7.65 1.13
N ASP A 109 7.72 -8.49 1.57
CA ASP A 109 7.83 -9.89 1.16
C ASP A 109 6.56 -10.69 1.49
N THR A 110 6.05 -10.51 2.72
CA THR A 110 4.81 -11.16 3.17
C THR A 110 3.57 -10.64 2.42
N ASN A 111 3.49 -9.35 2.12
CA ASN A 111 2.39 -8.77 1.35
C ASN A 111 2.36 -9.26 -0.09
N ILE A 112 3.51 -9.50 -0.73
CA ILE A 112 3.57 -10.04 -2.09
C ILE A 112 2.99 -11.46 -2.14
N ARG A 113 3.30 -12.28 -1.14
CA ARG A 113 2.67 -13.61 -0.97
C ARG A 113 1.17 -13.49 -0.72
N ASN A 114 0.76 -12.62 0.21
CA ASN A 114 -0.65 -12.42 0.53
C ASN A 114 -1.45 -11.83 -0.65
N ALA A 115 -0.84 -10.98 -1.49
CA ALA A 115 -1.47 -10.42 -2.68
C ALA A 115 -1.83 -11.50 -3.71
N THR A 116 -1.05 -12.58 -3.78
CA THR A 116 -1.38 -13.73 -4.64
C THR A 116 -2.65 -14.44 -4.13
N LEU A 117 -2.77 -14.64 -2.80
CA LEU A 117 -3.97 -15.22 -2.19
C LEU A 117 -5.19 -14.29 -2.30
N VAL A 118 -5.01 -12.99 -2.09
CA VAL A 118 -6.08 -12.00 -2.28
C VAL A 118 -6.51 -11.93 -3.74
N GLY A 119 -5.57 -12.05 -4.69
CA GLY A 119 -5.90 -12.10 -6.11
C GLY A 119 -6.80 -13.27 -6.49
N LEU A 120 -6.53 -14.44 -5.89
CA LEU A 120 -7.38 -15.63 -6.01
C LEU A 120 -8.82 -15.36 -5.51
N LEU A 121 -8.97 -14.67 -4.37
CA LEU A 121 -10.29 -14.39 -3.77
C LEU A 121 -11.06 -13.27 -4.47
N THR A 122 -10.35 -12.25 -4.95
CA THR A 122 -10.96 -11.04 -5.52
C THR A 122 -11.21 -11.13 -7.02
N GLY A 123 -10.65 -12.16 -7.68
CA GLY A 123 -10.73 -12.32 -9.12
C GLY A 123 -9.77 -11.40 -9.87
N THR A 124 -8.66 -11.00 -9.25
CA THR A 124 -7.67 -10.10 -9.85
C THR A 124 -6.23 -10.63 -9.76
N GLY A 125 -5.35 -10.11 -10.61
CA GLY A 125 -3.91 -10.41 -10.55
C GLY A 125 -3.54 -11.87 -10.87
N ILE A 126 -2.37 -12.29 -10.40
CA ILE A 126 -1.78 -13.60 -10.74
C ILE A 126 -2.58 -14.76 -10.09
N GLY A 127 -3.07 -14.56 -8.87
CA GLY A 127 -3.90 -15.55 -8.17
C GLY A 127 -5.20 -15.89 -8.89
N TYR A 128 -5.80 -14.92 -9.59
CA TYR A 128 -6.97 -15.16 -10.43
C TYR A 128 -6.67 -16.01 -11.67
N ILE A 129 -5.51 -15.83 -12.28
CA ILE A 129 -5.10 -16.64 -13.44
C ILE A 129 -4.97 -18.10 -12.99
N PHE A 130 -4.35 -18.34 -11.84
CA PHE A 130 -4.30 -19.68 -11.24
C PHE A 130 -5.71 -20.27 -11.05
N ASP A 131 -6.64 -19.52 -10.43
CA ASP A 131 -8.03 -19.95 -10.21
C ASP A 131 -8.75 -20.32 -11.51
N LEU A 132 -8.57 -19.49 -12.54
CA LEU A 132 -9.24 -19.62 -13.82
C LEU A 132 -8.86 -20.94 -14.52
N TYR A 133 -7.56 -21.26 -14.57
CA TYR A 133 -7.08 -22.50 -15.19
C TYR A 133 -7.34 -23.73 -14.31
N TYR A 134 -7.30 -23.56 -12.99
CA TYR A 134 -7.68 -24.61 -12.05
C TYR A 134 -9.14 -25.04 -12.23
N LYS A 135 -10.06 -24.07 -12.34
CA LYS A 135 -11.49 -24.33 -12.62
C LYS A 135 -11.74 -24.92 -14.01
N ARG A 136 -10.81 -24.73 -14.96
CA ARG A 136 -10.85 -25.33 -16.31
C ARG A 136 -10.26 -26.75 -16.36
N LEU A 137 -9.75 -27.28 -15.25
CA LEU A 137 -9.09 -28.58 -15.17
C LEU A 137 -7.85 -28.72 -16.07
N ASP A 138 -7.24 -27.59 -16.44
CA ASP A 138 -6.01 -27.54 -17.24
C ASP A 138 -4.77 -27.59 -16.33
N TYR A 139 -4.53 -28.76 -15.74
CA TYR A 139 -3.44 -28.98 -14.80
C TYR A 139 -2.03 -28.68 -15.35
N PRO A 140 -1.71 -28.95 -16.63
CA PRO A 140 -0.42 -28.54 -17.20
C PRO A 140 -0.17 -27.03 -17.09
N THR A 141 -1.15 -26.21 -17.44
CA THR A 141 -1.04 -24.74 -17.34
C THR A 141 -0.99 -24.26 -15.89
N VAL A 142 -1.79 -24.87 -15.01
CA VAL A 142 -1.76 -24.58 -13.56
C VAL A 142 -0.37 -24.83 -12.97
N GLY A 143 0.27 -25.96 -13.32
CA GLY A 143 1.61 -26.28 -12.85
C GLY A 143 2.66 -25.23 -13.26
N LEU A 144 2.59 -24.75 -14.50
CA LEU A 144 3.45 -23.66 -14.99
C LEU A 144 3.26 -22.37 -14.18
N ILE A 145 2.01 -21.99 -13.91
CA ILE A 145 1.69 -20.79 -13.12
C ILE A 145 2.24 -20.92 -11.70
N THR A 146 2.05 -22.08 -11.05
CA THR A 146 2.56 -22.32 -9.70
C THR A 146 4.08 -22.19 -9.63
N VAL A 147 4.80 -22.81 -10.57
CA VAL A 147 6.27 -22.71 -10.62
C VAL A 147 6.71 -21.27 -10.85
N ALA A 148 6.04 -20.52 -11.73
CA ALA A 148 6.35 -19.11 -11.97
C ALA A 148 6.18 -18.26 -10.71
N ILE A 149 5.09 -18.44 -9.95
CA ILE A 149 4.86 -17.75 -8.67
C ILE A 149 5.98 -18.07 -7.68
N ILE A 150 6.36 -19.34 -7.54
CA ILE A 150 7.42 -19.77 -6.62
C ILE A 150 8.74 -19.09 -6.97
N VAL A 151 9.13 -19.08 -8.26
CA VAL A 151 10.37 -18.44 -8.71
C VAL A 151 10.39 -16.95 -8.39
N VAL A 152 9.28 -16.25 -8.64
CA VAL A 152 9.16 -14.82 -8.34
C VAL A 152 9.24 -14.54 -6.84
N VAL A 153 8.54 -15.32 -6.02
CA VAL A 153 8.57 -15.18 -4.55
C VAL A 153 9.98 -15.41 -4.01
N ILE A 154 10.66 -16.48 -4.45
CA ILE A 154 12.05 -16.77 -4.04
C ILE A 154 12.99 -15.63 -4.46
N ALA A 155 12.85 -15.12 -5.70
CA ALA A 155 13.69 -14.02 -6.18
C ALA A 155 13.55 -12.76 -5.30
N ILE A 156 12.32 -12.43 -4.91
CA ILE A 156 12.02 -11.29 -4.05
C ILE A 156 12.56 -11.50 -2.64
N GLU A 157 12.40 -12.69 -2.08
CA GLU A 157 12.90 -13.05 -0.76
C GLU A 157 14.44 -12.96 -0.70
N LEU A 158 15.14 -13.40 -1.76
CA LEU A 158 16.59 -13.27 -1.87
C LEU A 158 17.03 -11.79 -1.93
N ILE A 159 16.33 -10.94 -2.67
CA ILE A 159 16.62 -9.50 -2.76
C ILE A 159 16.40 -8.85 -1.39
N SER A 160 15.25 -9.10 -0.75
CA SER A 160 14.91 -8.57 0.57
C SER A 160 15.93 -8.98 1.63
N ASN A 161 16.36 -10.25 1.64
CA ASN A 161 17.38 -10.73 2.55
C ASN A 161 18.75 -10.10 2.31
N LYS A 162 19.12 -9.86 1.04
CA LYS A 162 20.38 -9.19 0.69
C LYS A 162 20.40 -7.75 1.14
N VAL A 163 19.30 -7.01 0.97
CA VAL A 163 19.16 -5.63 1.44
C VAL A 163 19.21 -5.57 2.97
N ARG A 164 18.53 -6.50 3.67
CA ARG A 164 18.55 -6.57 5.13
C ARG A 164 19.95 -6.79 5.70
N ARG A 165 20.78 -7.63 5.05
CA ARG A 165 22.19 -7.86 5.43
C ARG A 165 23.15 -6.70 5.11
N LEU A 166 22.72 -5.71 4.32
CA LEU A 166 23.54 -4.53 4.04
C LEU A 166 23.25 -3.39 5.03
N ILE A 167 22.08 -3.40 5.66
CA ILE A 167 21.63 -2.37 6.60
C ILE A 167 21.99 -2.74 8.05
N LEU A 168 21.97 -4.03 8.37
CA LEU A 168 22.44 -4.60 9.64
C LEU A 168 23.93 -4.94 9.55
#